data_AF-A0A2A6RL76-F1
#
_entry.id   AF-A0A2A6RL76-F1
#
_cell.length_a   1.000
_cell.length_b   1.000
_cell.length_c   1.000
_cell.angle_alpha   90.00
_cell.angle_beta   90.00
_cell.angle_gamma   90.00
#
_symmetry.space_group_name_H-M   'P 1'
#
loop_
_entity.id
_entity.type
_entity.pdbx_description
1 polymer ?
#
loop_
_entity_poly.entity_id
_entity_poly.type
_entity_poly.pdbx_seq_one_letter_code
_entity_poly.pdbx_strand_id
1 'polypeptide(L)'
;MTLSSTVPAQVPLSIMLFHEAMVRNQSLNKFATDLEVGTLSLRQLILGKTKHPRQKTLQMIGDKLGLSAQELNQRLESVPTMAQTFHEWLKQQMGHEFTRIKLAKASKISDGALRNYLNGQTFPDADQALRLAEVFQVPPLELATIVVSNQVFQAGGKLAAPPSESEEAAHAPDEAEITTMPPPIPSSHDETQLLSLWRQLHPQARRATLGYIAMLLAER
;
A
#
# COMPACT_ATOMS: atom_id res chain seq x y z
N MET A 1 -16.88 -11.81 22.41
CA MET A 1 -17.21 -10.55 21.71
C MET A 1 -16.91 -10.76 20.24
N THR A 2 -17.93 -10.81 19.40
CA THR A 2 -17.85 -11.06 17.96
C THR A 2 -17.55 -9.75 17.23
N LEU A 3 -16.34 -9.62 16.68
CA LEU A 3 -15.76 -8.37 16.16
C LEU A 3 -16.12 -8.08 14.68
N SER A 4 -16.84 -8.98 14.00
CA SER A 4 -17.15 -8.88 12.55
C SER A 4 -18.07 -7.72 12.12
N SER A 5 -18.71 -7.00 13.04
CA SER A 5 -19.70 -5.97 12.65
C SER A 5 -19.10 -4.58 12.37
N THR A 6 -17.81 -4.35 12.67
CA THR A 6 -17.18 -3.03 12.49
C THR A 6 -16.26 -2.92 11.27
N VAL A 7 -15.85 -4.04 10.65
CA VAL A 7 -14.93 -4.02 9.49
C VAL A 7 -15.69 -4.40 8.22
N PRO A 8 -15.73 -3.53 7.18
CA PRO A 8 -16.41 -3.84 5.92
C PRO A 8 -15.92 -5.16 5.30
N ALA A 9 -16.84 -5.92 4.69
CA ALA A 9 -16.55 -7.21 4.06
C ALA A 9 -15.45 -7.14 2.99
N GLN A 10 -15.30 -5.98 2.36
CA GLN A 10 -14.35 -5.72 1.27
C GLN A 10 -12.91 -5.50 1.75
N VAL A 11 -12.68 -5.31 3.05
CA VAL A 11 -11.35 -5.06 3.60
C VAL A 11 -10.48 -6.33 3.51
N PRO A 12 -9.27 -6.23 2.92
CA PRO A 12 -8.32 -7.34 2.84
C PRO A 12 -7.94 -7.91 4.21
N LEU A 13 -7.61 -9.20 4.22
CA LEU A 13 -7.24 -9.91 5.44
C LEU A 13 -6.05 -9.27 6.16
N SER A 14 -5.07 -8.75 5.41
CA SER A 14 -3.88 -8.09 5.96
C SER A 14 -4.22 -6.83 6.77
N ILE A 15 -5.08 -5.96 6.22
CA ILE A 15 -5.54 -4.73 6.87
C ILE A 15 -6.39 -5.08 8.09
N MET A 16 -7.31 -6.03 7.94
CA MET A 16 -8.19 -6.47 9.03
C MET A 16 -7.38 -7.02 10.21
N LEU A 17 -6.39 -7.89 9.98
CA LEU A 17 -5.55 -8.45 11.04
C LEU A 17 -4.75 -7.37 11.79
N PHE A 18 -4.21 -6.39 11.05
CA PHE A 18 -3.50 -5.28 11.67
C PHE A 18 -4.45 -4.38 12.47
N HIS A 19 -5.62 -4.07 11.92
CA HIS A 19 -6.67 -3.30 12.57
C HIS A 19 -7.17 -3.99 13.86
N GLU A 20 -7.40 -5.30 13.83
CA GLU A 20 -7.80 -6.06 15.02
C GLU A 20 -6.75 -6.01 16.12
N ALA A 21 -5.46 -6.08 15.76
CA ALA A 21 -4.37 -5.88 16.72
C ALA A 21 -4.36 -4.45 17.30
N MET A 22 -4.67 -3.44 16.48
CA MET A 22 -4.82 -2.05 16.92
C MET A 22 -5.98 -1.91 17.91
N VAL A 23 -7.19 -2.39 17.58
CA VAL A 23 -8.37 -2.27 18.45
C VAL A 23 -8.16 -2.95 19.80
N ARG A 24 -7.40 -4.06 19.83
CA ARG A 24 -7.03 -4.74 21.07
C ARG A 24 -5.88 -4.06 21.83
N ASN A 25 -5.29 -3.00 21.26
CA ASN A 25 -4.11 -2.29 21.76
C ASN A 25 -2.93 -3.24 22.06
N GLN A 26 -2.62 -4.10 21.08
CA GLN A 26 -1.57 -5.10 21.18
C GLN A 26 -0.52 -4.93 20.08
N SER A 27 0.74 -5.21 20.40
CA SER A 27 1.75 -5.39 19.35
C SER A 27 1.47 -6.66 18.56
N LEU A 28 1.91 -6.73 17.30
CA LEU A 28 1.71 -7.91 16.46
C LEU A 28 2.29 -9.19 17.07
N ASN A 29 3.34 -9.08 17.89
CA ASN A 29 3.93 -10.24 18.57
C ASN A 29 2.97 -10.82 19.63
N LYS A 30 2.35 -9.94 20.43
CA LYS A 30 1.38 -10.36 21.45
C LYS A 30 0.10 -10.88 20.78
N PHE A 31 -0.38 -10.18 19.76
CA PHE A 31 -1.55 -10.60 19.01
C PHE A 31 -1.36 -11.96 18.32
N ALA A 32 -0.19 -12.23 17.74
CA ALA A 32 0.14 -13.53 17.18
C ALA A 32 0.06 -14.66 18.23
N THR A 33 0.52 -14.38 19.45
CA THR A 33 0.44 -15.32 20.58
C THR A 33 -1.02 -15.60 20.96
N ASP A 34 -1.86 -14.56 21.02
CA ASP A 34 -3.29 -14.69 21.33
C ASP A 34 -4.07 -15.45 20.24
N LEU A 35 -3.62 -15.35 18.98
CA LEU A 35 -4.13 -16.12 17.85
C LEU A 35 -3.56 -17.55 17.77
N GLU A 36 -2.59 -17.89 18.62
CA GLU A 36 -1.87 -19.17 18.58
C GLU A 36 -1.15 -19.40 17.22
N VAL A 37 -0.74 -18.32 16.57
CA VAL A 37 -0.02 -18.31 15.29
C VAL A 37 1.42 -17.84 15.52
N GLY A 38 2.38 -18.39 14.77
CA GLY A 38 3.75 -17.90 14.80
C GLY A 38 3.84 -16.43 14.36
N THR A 39 4.52 -15.59 15.14
CA THR A 39 4.72 -14.16 14.85
C THR A 39 5.22 -13.88 13.44
N LEU A 40 6.17 -14.70 12.96
CA LEU A 40 6.69 -14.57 11.60
C LEU A 40 5.60 -14.86 10.55
N SER A 41 4.78 -15.89 10.77
CA SER A 41 3.69 -16.24 9.87
C SER A 41 2.63 -15.15 9.81
N LEU A 42 2.26 -14.56 10.95
CA LEU A 42 1.33 -13.43 10.99
C LEU A 42 1.89 -12.23 10.22
N ARG A 43 3.16 -11.87 10.45
CA ARG A 43 3.80 -10.76 9.72
C ARG A 43 3.86 -11.03 8.21
N GLN A 44 4.22 -12.25 7.79
CA GLN A 44 4.24 -12.61 6.37
C GLN A 44 2.86 -12.55 5.71
N LEU A 45 1.81 -12.90 6.46
CA LEU A 45 0.42 -12.78 6.02
C LEU A 45 0.02 -11.31 5.83
N ILE A 46 0.34 -10.44 6.80
CA ILE A 46 0.09 -8.99 6.71
C ILE A 46 0.86 -8.37 5.54
N LEU A 47 2.12 -8.78 5.32
CA LEU A 47 2.95 -8.30 4.22
C LEU A 47 2.53 -8.85 2.85
N GLY A 48 1.51 -9.70 2.76
CA GLY A 48 1.07 -10.31 1.50
C GLY A 48 2.10 -11.25 0.86
N LYS A 49 3.13 -11.68 1.62
CA LYS A 49 4.18 -12.59 1.13
C LYS A 49 3.71 -14.04 1.08
N THR A 50 2.66 -14.37 1.85
CA THR A 50 2.12 -15.72 1.93
C THR A 50 0.95 -15.88 0.97
N LYS A 51 1.20 -16.46 -0.21
CA LYS A 51 0.12 -16.77 -1.18
C LYS A 51 -0.78 -17.92 -0.71
N HIS A 52 -0.22 -18.88 0.04
CA HIS A 52 -0.90 -20.10 0.46
C HIS A 52 -0.63 -20.35 1.95
N PRO A 53 -1.33 -19.66 2.86
CA PRO A 53 -1.19 -19.88 4.29
C PRO A 53 -1.59 -21.32 4.62
N ARG A 54 -0.96 -21.93 5.64
CA ARG A 54 -1.35 -23.27 6.08
C ARG A 54 -2.81 -23.24 6.52
N GLN A 55 -3.63 -24.21 6.09
CA GLN A 55 -5.05 -24.29 6.46
C GLN A 55 -5.26 -24.22 7.97
N LYS A 56 -4.41 -24.91 8.75
CA LYS A 56 -4.44 -24.84 10.23
C LYS A 56 -4.29 -23.41 10.75
N THR A 57 -3.44 -22.58 10.14
CA THR A 57 -3.26 -21.18 10.52
C THR A 57 -4.50 -20.35 10.22
N LEU A 58 -5.11 -20.53 9.05
CA LEU A 58 -6.35 -19.84 8.69
C LEU A 58 -7.51 -20.25 9.61
N GLN A 59 -7.60 -21.54 9.95
CA GLN A 59 -8.62 -22.05 10.87
C GLN A 59 -8.47 -21.42 12.26
N MET A 60 -7.26 -21.38 12.84
CA MET A 60 -7.03 -20.74 14.14
C MET A 60 -7.38 -19.24 14.12
N ILE A 61 -7.05 -18.54 13.03
CA ILE A 61 -7.44 -17.14 12.84
C ILE A 61 -8.96 -17.02 12.77
N GLY A 62 -9.64 -17.87 12.00
CA GLY A 62 -11.08 -17.87 11.85
C GLY A 62 -11.82 -18.12 13.15
N ASP A 63 -11.41 -19.15 13.89
CA ASP A 63 -12.01 -19.53 15.16
C ASP A 63 -11.88 -18.40 16.20
N LYS A 64 -10.71 -17.75 16.28
CA LYS A 64 -10.46 -16.66 17.25
C LYS A 64 -11.09 -15.33 16.87
N LEU A 65 -11.29 -15.08 15.57
CA LEU A 65 -11.92 -13.85 15.07
C LEU A 65 -13.44 -14.01 14.84
N GLY A 66 -13.95 -15.23 14.91
CA GLY A 66 -15.36 -15.55 14.65
C GLY A 66 -15.73 -15.47 13.16
N LEU A 67 -14.78 -15.74 12.27
CA LEU A 67 -14.95 -15.66 10.82
C LEU A 67 -15.19 -17.05 10.22
N SER A 68 -16.06 -17.11 9.21
CA SER A 68 -16.22 -18.33 8.43
C SER A 68 -15.01 -18.56 7.52
N ALA A 69 -14.75 -19.82 7.16
CA ALA A 69 -13.69 -20.16 6.22
C ALA A 69 -13.89 -19.49 4.85
N GLN A 70 -15.14 -19.32 4.42
CA GLN A 70 -15.48 -18.63 3.17
C GLN A 70 -15.11 -17.14 3.23
N GLU A 71 -15.44 -16.47 4.33
CA GLU A 71 -15.11 -15.04 4.51
C GLU A 71 -13.60 -14.81 4.57
N LEU A 72 -12.87 -15.69 5.26
CA LEU A 72 -11.40 -15.65 5.29
C LEU A 72 -10.78 -15.80 3.90
N ASN A 73 -11.26 -16.74 3.10
CA ASN A 73 -10.74 -16.95 1.75
C ASN A 73 -11.05 -15.76 0.83
N GLN A 74 -12.26 -15.21 0.88
CA GLN A 74 -12.60 -14.00 0.14
C GLN A 74 -11.69 -12.82 0.50
N ARG A 75 -11.42 -12.62 1.79
CA ARG A 75 -10.52 -11.55 2.26
C ARG A 75 -9.05 -11.81 1.97
N LEU A 76 -8.64 -13.08 1.86
CA LEU A 76 -7.28 -13.48 1.48
C LEU A 76 -7.01 -13.21 0.00
N GLU A 77 -8.03 -13.39 -0.85
CA GLU A 77 -7.96 -13.08 -2.29
C GLU A 77 -7.97 -11.57 -2.57
N SER A 78 -8.58 -10.78 -1.68
CA SER A 78 -8.58 -9.32 -1.76
C SER A 78 -7.17 -8.74 -1.54
N VAL A 79 -6.76 -7.83 -2.42
CA VAL A 79 -5.48 -7.12 -2.32
C VAL A 79 -5.69 -5.72 -1.74
N PRO A 80 -4.77 -5.21 -0.90
CA PRO A 80 -4.86 -3.85 -0.40
C PRO A 80 -4.82 -2.81 -1.51
N THR A 81 -5.68 -1.81 -1.40
CA THR A 81 -5.68 -0.65 -2.28
C THR A 81 -4.48 0.24 -1.97
N MET A 82 -3.88 0.82 -3.02
CA MET A 82 -2.82 1.80 -2.85
C MET A 82 -3.31 2.99 -2.03
N ALA A 83 -2.54 3.34 -1.00
CA ALA A 83 -2.80 4.46 -0.10
C ALA A 83 -1.67 5.49 -0.23
N GLN A 84 -1.90 6.70 0.29
CA GLN A 84 -0.84 7.71 0.40
C GLN A 84 0.36 7.20 1.20
N THR A 85 1.54 7.78 0.95
CA THR A 85 2.75 7.34 1.64
C THR A 85 2.69 7.67 3.13
N PHE A 86 2.96 6.69 4.00
CA PHE A 86 2.80 6.87 5.45
C PHE A 86 3.63 8.04 6.01
N HIS A 87 4.87 8.23 5.55
CA HIS A 87 5.72 9.30 6.05
C HIS A 87 5.25 10.70 5.60
N GLU A 88 4.63 10.79 4.42
CA GLU A 88 4.01 12.03 3.92
C GLU A 88 2.73 12.31 4.68
N TRP A 89 1.89 11.28 4.89
CA TRP A 89 0.72 11.35 5.75
C TRP A 89 1.09 11.86 7.14
N LEU A 90 2.11 11.27 7.77
CA LEU A 90 2.52 11.66 9.12
C LEU A 90 2.99 13.13 9.17
N LYS A 91 3.70 13.60 8.13
CA LYS A 91 4.11 15.02 8.03
C LYS A 91 2.91 15.95 7.86
N GLN A 92 1.93 15.55 7.04
CA GLN A 92 0.69 16.31 6.83
C GLN A 92 -0.12 16.41 8.13
N GLN A 93 -0.30 15.30 8.84
CA GLN A 93 -1.02 15.26 10.11
C GLN A 93 -0.32 16.05 11.22
N MET A 94 1.02 16.10 11.20
CA MET A 94 1.76 16.93 12.16
C MET A 94 1.54 18.43 11.92
N GLY A 95 1.41 18.84 10.65
CA GLY A 95 1.17 20.23 10.25
C GLY A 95 2.06 21.23 10.99
N HIS A 96 1.45 22.28 11.53
CA HIS A 96 2.12 23.24 12.40
C HIS A 96 1.91 22.97 13.90
N GLU A 97 1.04 22.03 14.25
CA GLU A 97 0.59 21.80 15.63
C GLU A 97 1.55 20.90 16.42
N PHE A 98 2.08 19.87 15.75
CA PHE A 98 2.98 18.89 16.36
C PHE A 98 4.43 19.09 15.92
N THR A 99 5.31 19.26 16.91
CA THR A 99 6.74 18.98 16.73
C THR A 99 6.99 17.52 17.03
N ARG A 100 8.10 16.95 16.53
CA ARG A 100 8.48 15.55 16.79
C ARG A 100 8.51 15.23 18.29
N ILE A 101 9.05 16.14 19.10
CA ILE A 101 9.12 16.00 20.57
C ILE A 101 7.73 16.04 21.21
N LYS A 102 6.83 16.93 20.76
CA LYS A 102 5.45 16.98 21.25
C LYS A 102 4.71 15.69 20.90
N LEU A 103 4.87 15.20 19.67
CA LEU A 103 4.27 13.95 19.23
C LEU A 103 4.79 12.74 20.00
N ALA A 104 6.10 12.68 20.29
CA ALA A 104 6.71 11.63 21.10
C ALA A 104 6.04 11.53 22.48
N LYS A 105 5.83 12.68 23.13
CA LYS A 105 5.16 12.76 24.43
C LYS A 105 3.70 12.35 24.36
N ALA A 106 2.96 12.85 23.37
CA ALA A 106 1.53 12.57 23.21
C ALA A 106 1.26 11.10 22.88
N SER A 107 1.99 10.54 21.92
CA SER A 107 1.82 9.16 21.44
C SER A 107 2.53 8.11 22.30
N LYS A 108 3.36 8.53 23.26
CA LYS A 108 4.25 7.65 24.05
C LYS A 108 5.14 6.77 23.16
N ILE A 109 5.54 7.28 21.99
CA ILE A 109 6.47 6.64 21.07
C ILE A 109 7.84 7.32 21.24
N SER A 110 8.92 6.54 21.15
CA SER A 110 10.27 7.08 21.28
C SER A 110 10.58 8.07 20.14
N ASP A 111 11.33 9.14 20.46
CA ASP A 111 11.75 10.14 19.46
C ASP A 111 12.52 9.51 18.31
N GLY A 112 13.33 8.48 18.60
CA GLY A 112 14.06 7.71 17.60
C GLY A 112 13.15 6.96 16.63
N ALA A 113 12.07 6.33 17.12
CA ALA A 113 11.10 5.66 16.25
C ALA A 113 10.34 6.66 15.37
N LEU A 114 9.88 7.78 15.95
CA LEU A 114 9.21 8.83 15.17
C LEU A 114 10.11 9.45 14.10
N ARG A 115 11.40 9.64 14.40
CA ARG A 115 12.38 10.09 13.40
C ARG A 115 12.46 9.11 12.24
N ASN A 116 12.51 7.81 12.51
CA ASN A 116 12.56 6.79 11.46
C ASN A 116 11.26 6.75 10.64
N TYR A 117 10.10 6.96 11.28
CA TYR A 117 8.80 7.04 10.61
C TYR A 117 8.73 8.24 9.65
N LEU A 118 9.12 9.42 10.11
CA LEU A 118 9.14 10.65 9.30
C LEU A 118 10.12 10.58 8.12
N ASN A 119 11.16 9.76 8.24
CA ASN A 119 12.14 9.51 7.19
C ASN A 119 11.75 8.31 6.30
N GLY A 120 10.60 7.67 6.53
CA GLY A 120 10.14 6.53 5.73
C GLY A 120 10.99 5.26 5.90
N GLN A 121 11.81 5.16 6.95
CA GLN A 121 12.71 4.03 7.18
C GLN A 121 12.02 2.83 7.82
N THR A 122 11.03 3.09 8.68
CA THR A 122 10.27 2.05 9.40
C THR A 122 8.81 2.44 9.50
N PHE A 123 7.96 1.48 9.82
CA PHE A 123 6.54 1.67 10.08
C PHE A 123 6.21 1.38 11.55
N PRO A 124 5.12 1.96 12.10
CA PRO A 124 4.65 1.63 13.43
C PRO A 124 4.13 0.18 13.50
N ASP A 125 4.32 -0.45 14.66
CA ASP A 125 3.61 -1.68 15.03
C ASP A 125 2.14 -1.33 15.40
N ALA A 126 1.25 -2.31 15.53
CA ALA A 126 -0.19 -2.08 15.69
C ALA A 126 -0.54 -1.25 16.93
N ASP A 127 0.09 -1.50 18.07
CA ASP A 127 -0.11 -0.69 19.29
C ASP A 127 0.37 0.76 19.11
N GLN A 128 1.46 0.97 18.38
CA GLN A 128 2.00 2.29 18.07
C GLN A 128 1.10 3.05 17.09
N ALA A 129 0.58 2.33 16.08
CA ALA A 129 -0.37 2.89 15.13
C ALA A 129 -1.64 3.35 15.85
N LEU A 130 -2.19 2.56 16.79
CA LEU A 130 -3.35 2.99 17.57
C LEU A 130 -3.08 4.30 18.31
N ARG A 131 -1.93 4.42 19.00
CA ARG A 131 -1.58 5.66 19.72
C ARG A 131 -1.43 6.87 18.80
N LEU A 132 -0.99 6.68 17.56
CA LEU A 132 -0.97 7.75 16.56
C LEU A 132 -2.39 8.12 16.09
N ALA A 133 -3.24 7.12 15.83
CA ALA A 133 -4.64 7.35 15.47
C ALA A 133 -5.40 8.12 16.57
N GLU A 134 -5.17 7.78 17.83
CA GLU A 134 -5.76 8.48 18.98
C GLU A 134 -5.28 9.93 19.10
N VAL A 135 -3.98 10.19 18.91
CA VAL A 135 -3.41 11.54 18.99
C VAL A 135 -3.94 12.45 17.87
N PHE A 136 -4.05 11.93 16.65
CA PHE A 136 -4.53 12.67 15.50
C PHE A 136 -6.05 12.61 15.31
N GLN A 137 -6.75 11.86 16.16
CA GLN A 137 -8.21 11.63 16.07
C GLN A 137 -8.66 11.07 14.71
N VAL A 138 -7.84 10.19 14.13
CA VAL A 138 -8.11 9.55 12.82
C VAL A 138 -8.71 8.15 13.05
N PRO A 139 -9.65 7.69 12.21
CA PRO A 139 -10.17 6.33 12.28
C PRO A 139 -9.06 5.27 12.26
N PRO A 140 -9.03 4.30 13.20
CA PRO A 140 -8.00 3.26 13.23
C PRO A 140 -7.88 2.45 11.93
N LEU A 141 -9.01 2.21 11.25
CA LEU A 141 -9.05 1.50 9.98
C LEU A 141 -8.35 2.26 8.84
N GLU A 142 -8.46 3.59 8.82
CA GLU A 142 -7.79 4.44 7.84
C GLU A 142 -6.27 4.32 8.02
N LEU A 143 -5.79 4.48 9.26
CA LEU A 143 -4.37 4.36 9.54
C LEU A 143 -3.85 2.93 9.30
N ALA A 144 -4.62 1.91 9.63
CA ALA A 144 -4.28 0.52 9.31
C ALA A 144 -4.10 0.32 7.80
N THR A 145 -5.01 0.89 7.00
CA THR A 145 -4.95 0.84 5.53
C THR A 145 -3.67 1.51 5.02
N ILE A 146 -3.35 2.72 5.50
CA ILE A 146 -2.14 3.43 5.11
C ILE A 146 -0.89 2.61 5.47
N VAL A 147 -0.77 2.16 6.72
CA VAL A 147 0.42 1.45 7.19
C VAL A 147 0.60 0.12 6.45
N VAL A 148 -0.45 -0.70 6.35
CA VAL A 148 -0.37 -2.02 5.72
C VAL A 148 -0.14 -1.91 4.21
N SER A 149 -0.84 -1.03 3.50
CA SER A 149 -0.61 -0.87 2.05
C SER A 149 0.83 -0.44 1.74
N ASN A 150 1.40 0.47 2.54
CA ASN A 150 2.81 0.86 2.40
C ASN A 150 3.79 -0.28 2.74
N GLN A 151 3.50 -1.06 3.78
CA GLN A 151 4.31 -2.24 4.15
C GLN A 151 4.28 -3.32 3.06
N VAL A 152 3.11 -3.60 2.49
CA VAL A 152 2.93 -4.54 1.39
C VAL A 152 3.68 -4.05 0.15
N PHE A 153 3.60 -2.75 -0.17
CA PHE A 153 4.36 -2.16 -1.28
C PHE A 153 5.87 -2.35 -1.09
N GLN A 154 6.43 -1.97 0.06
CA GLN A 154 7.86 -2.13 0.36
C GLN A 154 8.31 -3.60 0.36
N ALA A 155 7.41 -4.51 0.69
CA ALA A 155 7.65 -5.95 0.64
C ALA A 155 7.62 -6.54 -0.78
N GLY A 156 7.27 -5.76 -1.81
CA GLY A 156 7.08 -6.24 -3.18
C GLY A 156 5.76 -6.98 -3.40
N GLY A 157 4.76 -6.76 -2.53
CA GLY A 157 3.43 -7.33 -2.65
C GLY A 157 2.57 -6.65 -3.72
N LYS A 158 1.46 -7.29 -4.09
CA LYS A 158 0.49 -6.73 -5.04
C LYS A 158 -0.43 -5.75 -4.33
N LEU A 159 -0.72 -4.64 -4.99
CA LEU A 159 -1.69 -3.65 -4.53
C LEU A 159 -2.66 -3.33 -5.67
N ALA A 160 -3.93 -3.12 -5.33
CA ALA A 160 -4.90 -2.57 -6.27
C ALA A 160 -4.62 -1.08 -6.48
N ALA A 161 -4.84 -0.59 -7.70
CA ALA A 161 -4.91 0.84 -7.94
C ALA A 161 -6.02 1.46 -7.08
N PRO A 162 -5.88 2.72 -6.62
CA PRO A 162 -7.00 3.40 -6.00
C PRO A 162 -8.18 3.40 -6.99
N PRO A 163 -9.43 3.22 -6.52
CA PRO A 163 -10.57 3.38 -7.40
C PRO A 163 -10.51 4.81 -7.94
N SER A 164 -10.25 4.94 -9.25
CA SER A 164 -10.43 6.21 -9.93
C SER A 164 -11.90 6.58 -9.75
N GLU A 165 -12.19 7.78 -9.25
CA GLU A 165 -13.54 8.33 -9.13
C GLU A 165 -14.16 8.64 -10.51
N SER A 166 -14.00 7.74 -11.49
CA SER A 166 -14.38 7.94 -12.89
C SER A 166 -15.16 6.77 -13.49
N GLU A 167 -15.65 5.83 -12.69
CA GLU A 167 -16.47 4.70 -13.16
C GLU A 167 -17.89 4.71 -12.57
N GLU A 168 -18.48 5.90 -12.44
CA GLU A 168 -19.93 6.07 -12.27
C GLU A 168 -20.50 6.93 -13.40
N ALA A 169 -20.24 6.53 -14.66
CA ALA A 169 -21.07 6.90 -15.79
C ALA A 169 -20.89 5.92 -16.96
N ALA A 170 -22.03 5.49 -17.48
CA ALA A 170 -22.25 4.90 -18.80
C ALA A 170 -22.06 3.38 -18.96
N HIS A 171 -23.12 2.65 -18.62
CA HIS A 171 -23.60 1.59 -19.50
C HIS A 171 -23.92 2.18 -20.91
N ALA A 172 -23.33 1.52 -21.92
CA ALA A 172 -23.47 1.56 -23.39
C ALA A 172 -24.86 1.94 -23.99
N PRO A 173 -25.02 2.34 -25.29
CA PRO A 173 -24.48 1.64 -26.48
C PRO A 173 -23.98 2.47 -27.69
N ASP A 174 -23.34 1.72 -28.61
CA ASP A 174 -23.01 1.94 -30.04
C ASP A 174 -23.60 3.17 -30.75
N GLU A 175 -22.77 3.93 -31.48
CA GLU A 175 -22.68 3.89 -32.96
C GLU A 175 -21.64 4.89 -33.50
N ALA A 176 -21.19 4.61 -34.73
CA ALA A 176 -20.15 5.24 -35.52
C ALA A 176 -20.20 6.78 -35.64
N GLU A 177 -19.06 7.43 -35.91
CA GLU A 177 -18.76 8.10 -37.20
C GLU A 177 -17.40 8.83 -37.16
N ILE A 178 -16.81 8.99 -38.34
CA ILE A 178 -15.39 9.14 -38.68
C ILE A 178 -15.03 10.64 -38.85
N THR A 179 -13.73 10.93 -38.76
CA THR A 179 -12.99 12.05 -39.43
C THR A 179 -13.02 13.41 -38.71
N THR A 180 -11.90 13.98 -38.22
CA THR A 180 -10.84 14.64 -39.02
C THR A 180 -9.69 15.17 -38.11
N MET A 181 -8.42 14.89 -38.49
CA MET A 181 -7.11 15.60 -38.32
C MET A 181 -6.81 16.50 -37.08
N PRO A 182 -5.55 16.55 -36.54
CA PRO A 182 -4.34 17.03 -37.25
C PRO A 182 -3.00 16.32 -36.82
N PRO A 183 -1.78 16.74 -37.22
CA PRO A 183 -0.58 15.87 -37.27
C PRO A 183 0.04 15.60 -35.88
N PRO A 184 0.77 14.48 -35.71
CA PRO A 184 1.38 14.16 -34.42
C PRO A 184 2.59 15.07 -34.18
N ILE A 185 2.47 15.94 -33.18
CA ILE A 185 3.62 16.60 -32.56
C ILE A 185 4.34 15.51 -31.76
N PRO A 186 5.65 15.28 -31.95
CA PRO A 186 6.37 14.25 -31.20
C PRO A 186 6.36 14.61 -29.72
N SER A 187 5.65 13.80 -28.95
CA SER A 187 5.57 13.88 -27.50
C SER A 187 6.96 13.59 -26.93
N SER A 188 7.43 14.40 -25.97
CA SER A 188 8.67 14.18 -25.19
C SER A 188 8.76 12.77 -24.58
N HIS A 189 7.62 12.07 -24.45
CA HIS A 189 7.53 10.67 -24.05
C HIS A 189 8.19 9.72 -25.06
N ASP A 190 7.94 9.90 -26.36
CA ASP A 190 8.48 9.05 -27.43
C ASP A 190 10.00 9.18 -27.52
N GLU A 191 10.50 10.39 -27.28
CA GLU A 191 11.93 10.69 -27.25
C GLU A 191 12.67 9.89 -26.17
N THR A 192 12.10 9.82 -24.96
CA THR A 192 12.70 9.05 -23.86
C THR A 192 12.63 7.55 -24.11
N GLN A 193 11.56 7.08 -24.74
CA GLN A 193 11.36 5.67 -25.06
C GLN A 193 12.37 5.21 -26.13
N LEU A 194 12.58 6.01 -27.18
CA LEU A 194 13.56 5.73 -28.23
C LEU A 194 15.00 5.73 -27.70
N LEU A 195 15.35 6.67 -26.82
CA LEU A 195 16.66 6.68 -26.15
C LEU A 195 16.86 5.45 -25.25
N SER A 196 15.80 4.98 -24.59
CA SER A 196 15.86 3.80 -23.73
C SER A 196 16.12 2.52 -24.53
N LEU A 197 15.41 2.34 -25.65
CA LEU A 197 15.60 1.22 -26.58
C LEU A 197 16.99 1.26 -27.23
N TRP A 198 17.45 2.44 -27.66
CA TRP A 198 18.78 2.59 -28.24
C TRP A 198 19.89 2.21 -27.27
N ARG A 199 19.77 2.61 -26.00
CA ARG A 199 20.75 2.26 -24.95
C ARG A 199 20.75 0.79 -24.58
N GLN A 200 19.62 0.09 -24.73
CA GLN A 200 19.55 -1.37 -24.56
C GLN A 200 20.31 -2.10 -25.69
N LEU A 201 20.24 -1.61 -26.93
CA LEU A 201 20.92 -2.20 -28.07
C LEU A 201 22.41 -1.82 -28.15
N HIS A 202 22.78 -0.62 -27.69
CA HIS A 202 24.15 -0.08 -27.78
C HIS A 202 24.69 0.38 -26.41
N PRO A 203 25.17 -0.55 -25.56
CA PRO A 203 25.59 -0.24 -24.18
C PRO A 203 26.79 0.71 -24.08
N GLN A 204 27.57 0.87 -25.16
CA GLN A 204 28.70 1.81 -25.24
C GLN A 204 28.26 3.26 -25.58
N ALA A 205 27.04 3.45 -26.09
CA ALA A 205 26.53 4.74 -26.58
C ALA A 205 25.75 5.54 -25.51
N ARG A 206 26.22 5.54 -24.25
CA ARG A 206 25.50 6.17 -23.13
C ARG A 206 25.29 7.69 -23.27
N ARG A 207 26.05 8.35 -24.14
CA ARG A 207 25.97 9.81 -24.41
C ARG A 207 25.21 10.18 -25.69
N ALA A 208 24.59 9.22 -26.37
CA ALA A 208 23.83 9.51 -27.59
C ALA A 208 22.59 10.37 -27.28
N THR A 209 22.41 11.42 -28.07
CA THR A 209 21.20 12.25 -28.13
C THR A 209 20.40 11.87 -29.37
N LEU A 210 19.11 12.20 -29.42
CA LEU A 210 18.26 11.87 -30.58
C LEU A 210 18.78 12.49 -31.89
N GLY A 211 19.42 13.67 -31.81
CA GLY A 211 20.09 14.28 -32.96
C GLY A 211 21.25 13.44 -33.51
N TYR A 212 22.00 12.74 -32.65
CA TYR A 212 23.08 11.85 -33.09
C TYR A 212 22.54 10.58 -33.76
N ILE A 213 21.42 10.04 -33.27
CA ILE A 213 20.74 8.88 -33.86
C ILE A 213 20.14 9.25 -35.22
N ALA A 214 19.50 10.43 -35.32
CA ALA A 214 18.94 10.93 -36.57
C ALA A 214 20.04 11.20 -37.62
N MET A 215 21.19 11.74 -37.21
CA MET A 215 22.35 11.95 -38.10
C MET A 215 22.90 10.63 -38.66
N LEU A 216 23.04 9.60 -37.82
CA LEU A 216 23.48 8.25 -38.24
C LEU A 216 22.50 7.57 -39.21
N LEU A 217 21.20 7.87 -39.10
CA LEU A 217 20.18 7.35 -40.02
C LEU A 217 20.14 8.11 -41.35
N ALA A 218 20.53 9.39 -41.35
CA ALA A 218 20.60 10.22 -42.55
C ALA A 218 21.86 9.98 -43.40
N GLU A 219 22.90 9.33 -42.86
CA GLU A 219 24.12 8.93 -43.58
C GLU A 219 23.99 7.57 -44.32
N ARG A 220 22.77 7.12 -44.62
CA ARG A 220 22.50 5.91 -45.42
C ARG A 220 21.93 6.22 -46.80
#